data_AF-A0A359E6G6-F1
#
_entry.id   AF-A0A359E6G6-F1
#
_cell.length_a   1.000
_cell.length_b   1.000
_cell.length_c   1.000
_cell.angle_alpha   90.00
_cell.angle_beta   90.00
_cell.angle_gamma   90.00
#
_symmetry.space_group_name_H-M   'P 1'
#
loop_
_entity.id
_entity.type
_entity.pdbx_description
1 polymer ?
#
loop_
_entity_poly.entity_id
_entity_poly.type
_entity_poly.pdbx_seq_one_letter_code
_entity_poly.pdbx_strand_id
1 'polypeptide(L)'
;SGVFDISVRNRTPGIIVHDELKNRLRLNIDDDIALLSAAGMKNALTQITVPQTFRFDLRGSYFLQQVAGGPKVFVDIEAAKRLFKSRNQISGIDLKLYDNEDAENVKKELSGILGGEFKISSWYDLQKPLYDVMYLEKWGSFVILILIVIVAVLNIIGSLTMIVIQKQRDIGILMSMGYSQAGIKSIFRKQGLYIGLIGCGIGGALGLLLSWAQMNFGLVKLSSAFIIDAYPVMISPVDVIIILSASLMLCLLASWYPAHRASQVQPADAVRYE
;
A
#
# COMPACT_ATOMS: atom_id res chain seq x y z
N SER A 1 -16.88 14.30 -15.91
CA SER A 1 -17.84 13.95 -14.85
C SER A 1 -19.22 14.41 -15.29
N GLY A 2 -20.23 13.55 -15.20
CA GLY A 2 -21.59 13.89 -15.62
C GLY A 2 -22.57 12.82 -15.15
N VAL A 3 -23.79 13.24 -14.83
CA VAL A 3 -24.92 12.31 -14.66
C VAL A 3 -25.47 12.06 -16.05
N PHE A 4 -25.21 10.87 -16.58
CA PHE A 4 -25.73 10.46 -17.88
C PHE A 4 -26.99 9.63 -17.65
N ASP A 5 -28.11 10.11 -18.15
CA ASP A 5 -29.34 9.33 -18.17
C ASP A 5 -29.25 8.32 -19.32
N ILE A 6 -29.20 7.03 -18.99
CA ILE A 6 -29.17 5.90 -19.94
C ILE A 6 -30.54 5.25 -20.13
N SER A 7 -31.58 5.78 -19.48
CA SER A 7 -32.93 5.24 -19.56
C SER A 7 -33.47 5.23 -20.99
N VAL A 8 -34.46 4.37 -21.25
CA VAL A 8 -35.07 4.27 -22.59
C VAL A 8 -35.84 5.56 -22.92
N ARG A 9 -35.39 6.32 -23.93
CA ARG A 9 -36.09 7.50 -24.44
C ARG A 9 -36.51 7.21 -25.87
N ASN A 10 -37.73 7.55 -26.28
CA ASN A 10 -38.21 7.37 -27.66
C ASN A 10 -38.00 5.95 -28.24
N ARG A 11 -38.12 4.90 -27.41
CA ARG A 11 -37.89 3.48 -27.75
C ARG A 11 -36.43 3.09 -28.03
N THR A 12 -35.47 4.01 -27.90
CA THR A 12 -34.04 3.74 -28.01
C THR A 12 -33.36 3.81 -26.63
N PRO A 13 -32.70 2.73 -26.19
CA PRO A 13 -31.89 2.75 -24.97
C PRO A 13 -30.60 3.55 -25.15
N GLY A 14 -30.18 4.27 -24.12
CA GLY A 14 -28.89 4.97 -24.13
C GLY A 14 -27.71 4.03 -23.90
N ILE A 15 -26.56 4.38 -24.47
CA ILE A 15 -25.29 3.69 -24.24
C ILE A 15 -24.19 4.68 -23.87
N ILE A 16 -23.34 4.30 -22.92
CA ILE A 16 -22.12 5.03 -22.55
C ILE A 16 -20.92 4.15 -22.85
N VAL A 17 -19.98 4.69 -23.64
CA VAL A 17 -18.84 3.94 -24.15
C VAL A 17 -17.54 4.45 -23.54
N HIS A 18 -16.57 3.57 -23.35
CA HIS A 18 -15.22 3.98 -22.93
C HIS A 18 -14.57 4.89 -23.97
N ASP A 19 -13.82 5.91 -23.54
CA ASP A 19 -13.23 6.89 -24.46
C ASP A 19 -12.26 6.26 -25.48
N GLU A 20 -11.56 5.19 -25.08
CA GLU A 20 -10.74 4.40 -26.01
C GLU A 20 -11.57 3.83 -27.18
N LEU A 21 -12.75 3.28 -26.91
CA LEU A 21 -13.62 2.72 -27.94
C LEU A 21 -14.22 3.83 -28.81
N LYS A 22 -14.63 4.94 -28.19
CA LYS A 22 -15.12 6.12 -28.92
C LYS A 22 -14.08 6.62 -29.93
N ASN A 23 -12.82 6.74 -29.50
CA ASN A 23 -11.73 7.23 -30.35
C ASN A 23 -11.34 6.20 -31.43
N ARG A 24 -11.30 4.91 -31.10
CA ARG A 24 -10.97 3.83 -32.07
C ARG A 24 -12.05 3.68 -33.14
N LEU A 25 -13.31 3.82 -32.79
CA LEU A 25 -14.46 3.70 -33.70
C LEU A 25 -14.90 5.04 -34.31
N ARG A 26 -14.25 6.15 -33.94
CA ARG A 26 -14.57 7.53 -34.37
C ARG A 26 -16.05 7.90 -34.16
N LEU A 27 -16.57 7.54 -33.00
CA LEU A 27 -17.98 7.76 -32.64
C LEU A 27 -18.20 9.19 -32.12
N ASN A 28 -19.30 9.80 -32.54
CA ASN A 28 -19.80 11.08 -32.05
C ASN A 28 -20.97 10.89 -31.09
N ILE A 29 -21.20 11.88 -30.22
CA ILE A 29 -22.40 11.89 -29.38
C ILE A 29 -23.62 11.96 -30.30
N ASP A 30 -24.69 11.24 -29.93
CA ASP A 30 -25.91 11.03 -30.72
C ASP A 30 -25.77 10.06 -31.92
N ASP A 31 -24.64 9.35 -32.06
CA ASP A 31 -24.53 8.26 -33.04
C ASP A 31 -25.36 7.01 -32.63
N ASP A 32 -25.96 6.37 -33.62
CA ASP A 32 -26.66 5.09 -33.49
C ASP A 32 -25.66 3.91 -33.51
N ILE A 33 -25.56 3.18 -32.40
CA ILE A 33 -24.70 2.01 -32.25
C ILE A 33 -25.54 0.75 -32.25
N ALA A 34 -25.26 -0.17 -33.19
CA ALA A 34 -25.86 -1.50 -33.20
C ALA A 34 -24.97 -2.49 -32.42
N LEU A 35 -25.48 -3.02 -31.32
CA LEU A 35 -24.83 -4.09 -30.58
C LEU A 35 -25.37 -5.46 -30.97
N LEU A 36 -24.47 -6.43 -30.99
CA LEU A 36 -24.77 -7.84 -31.25
C LEU A 36 -24.20 -8.69 -30.11
N SER A 37 -25.06 -9.49 -29.46
CA SER A 37 -24.62 -10.39 -28.40
C SER A 37 -24.06 -11.69 -28.98
N ALA A 38 -23.02 -12.25 -28.36
CA ALA A 38 -22.46 -13.55 -28.74
C ALA A 38 -23.51 -14.68 -28.65
N ALA A 39 -24.40 -14.60 -27.65
CA ALA A 39 -25.55 -15.51 -27.53
C ALA A 39 -26.52 -15.35 -28.72
N GLY A 40 -26.76 -14.12 -29.17
CA GLY A 40 -27.52 -13.83 -30.39
C GLY A 40 -26.88 -14.45 -31.63
N MET A 41 -25.56 -14.33 -31.80
CA MET A 41 -24.82 -14.96 -32.91
C MET A 41 -24.85 -16.49 -32.85
N LYS A 42 -24.61 -17.09 -31.69
CA LYS A 42 -24.64 -18.55 -31.52
C LYS A 42 -26.01 -19.11 -31.92
N ASN A 43 -27.09 -18.44 -31.53
CA ASN A 43 -28.44 -18.84 -31.92
C ASN A 43 -28.70 -18.63 -33.41
N ALA A 44 -28.23 -17.52 -33.99
CA ALA A 44 -28.34 -17.27 -35.42
C ALA A 44 -27.65 -18.34 -36.27
N LEU A 45 -26.46 -18.78 -35.86
CA LEU A 45 -25.67 -19.82 -36.53
C LEU A 45 -26.27 -21.22 -36.36
N THR A 46 -26.88 -21.52 -35.21
CA THR A 46 -27.45 -22.85 -34.92
C THR A 46 -28.90 -23.01 -35.43
N GLN A 47 -29.67 -21.93 -35.52
CA GLN A 47 -31.08 -21.95 -35.89
C GLN A 47 -31.38 -21.24 -37.23
N ILE A 48 -30.35 -20.90 -38.02
CA ILE A 48 -30.46 -20.24 -39.34
C ILE A 48 -31.44 -19.05 -39.28
N THR A 49 -31.25 -18.21 -38.26
CA THR A 49 -32.11 -17.03 -38.03
C THR A 49 -31.25 -15.78 -38.15
N VAL A 50 -31.82 -14.68 -38.63
CA VAL A 50 -31.09 -13.41 -38.73
C VAL A 50 -30.66 -12.96 -37.33
N PRO A 51 -29.38 -12.59 -37.12
CA PRO A 51 -28.91 -12.10 -35.84
C PRO A 51 -29.67 -10.83 -35.44
N GLN A 52 -30.28 -10.84 -34.26
CA GLN A 52 -30.97 -9.67 -33.72
C GLN A 52 -29.95 -8.63 -33.24
N THR A 53 -29.87 -7.52 -33.96
CA THR A 53 -29.12 -6.34 -33.54
C THR A 53 -30.03 -5.43 -32.72
N PHE A 54 -29.49 -4.86 -31.65
CA PHE A 54 -30.20 -3.87 -30.85
C PHE A 54 -29.50 -2.53 -31.03
N ARG A 55 -30.27 -1.50 -31.37
CA ARG A 55 -29.77 -0.14 -31.56
C ARG A 55 -29.78 0.61 -30.23
N PHE A 56 -28.71 1.37 -30.00
CA PHE A 56 -28.49 2.20 -28.83
C PHE A 56 -27.98 3.57 -29.26
N ASP A 57 -28.42 4.61 -28.57
CA ASP A 57 -27.98 5.98 -28.86
C ASP A 57 -26.79 6.33 -27.96
N LEU A 58 -25.67 6.78 -28.54
CA LEU A 58 -24.47 7.15 -27.78
C LEU A 58 -24.70 8.45 -27.02
N ARG A 59 -24.95 8.35 -25.71
CA ARG A 59 -25.27 9.51 -24.85
C ARG A 59 -24.05 10.13 -24.16
N GLY A 60 -22.93 9.43 -24.14
CA GLY A 60 -21.71 9.95 -23.54
C GLY A 60 -20.54 8.99 -23.62
N SER A 61 -19.34 9.52 -23.34
CA SER A 61 -18.17 8.70 -23.06
C SER A 61 -17.71 8.89 -21.63
N TYR A 62 -17.08 7.84 -21.11
CA TYR A 62 -16.41 7.89 -19.82
C TYR A 62 -14.94 7.51 -19.99
N PHE A 63 -14.09 8.12 -19.17
CA PHE A 63 -12.69 7.79 -19.07
C PHE A 63 -12.44 7.16 -17.71
N LEU A 64 -12.02 5.90 -17.70
CA LEU A 64 -11.58 5.20 -16.49
C LEU A 64 -10.27 4.48 -16.82
N GLN A 65 -9.17 4.96 -16.27
CA GLN A 65 -7.86 4.31 -16.39
C GLN A 65 -7.95 2.93 -15.71
N GLN A 66 -8.15 1.87 -16.50
CA GLN A 66 -8.23 0.50 -15.99
C GLN A 66 -6.81 -0.06 -15.86
N VAL A 67 -6.46 -0.50 -14.64
CA VAL A 67 -5.19 -1.22 -14.40
C VAL A 67 -5.24 -2.63 -14.97
N ALA A 68 -6.44 -3.22 -15.09
CA ALA A 68 -6.69 -4.52 -15.72
C ALA A 68 -8.10 -4.60 -16.33
N GLY A 69 -8.22 -5.18 -17.53
CA GLY A 69 -9.49 -5.38 -18.25
C GLY A 69 -9.58 -4.60 -19.58
N GLY A 70 -10.44 -5.07 -20.49
CA GLY A 70 -10.73 -4.37 -21.75
C GLY A 70 -11.73 -3.21 -21.59
N PRO A 71 -11.90 -2.35 -22.60
CA PRO A 71 -12.85 -1.25 -22.54
C PRO A 71 -14.28 -1.78 -22.39
N LYS A 72 -15.01 -1.24 -21.41
CA LYS A 72 -16.39 -1.65 -21.10
C LYS A 72 -17.39 -0.62 -21.61
N VAL A 73 -18.65 -1.01 -21.60
CA VAL A 73 -19.78 -0.21 -22.09
C VAL A 73 -20.92 -0.37 -21.10
N PHE A 74 -21.62 0.72 -20.80
CA PHE A 74 -22.76 0.73 -19.89
C PHE A 74 -24.05 1.01 -20.66
N VAL A 75 -25.08 0.23 -20.36
CA VAL A 75 -26.42 0.33 -20.96
C VAL A 75 -27.47 0.13 -19.87
N ASP A 76 -28.70 0.52 -20.16
CA ASP A 76 -29.83 0.24 -19.28
C ASP A 76 -30.03 -1.27 -19.05
N ILE A 77 -30.40 -1.64 -17.82
CA ILE A 77 -30.53 -3.05 -17.41
C ILE A 77 -31.66 -3.78 -18.15
N GLU A 78 -32.75 -3.09 -18.50
CA GLU A 78 -33.83 -3.69 -19.27
C GLU A 78 -33.38 -3.95 -20.71
N ALA A 79 -32.63 -3.01 -21.29
CA ALA A 79 -32.05 -3.16 -22.61
C ALA A 79 -31.02 -4.31 -22.65
N ALA A 80 -30.19 -4.43 -21.61
CA ALA A 80 -29.25 -5.54 -21.45
C ALA A 80 -29.97 -6.90 -21.37
N LYS A 81 -31.04 -7.02 -20.56
CA LYS A 81 -31.85 -8.24 -20.45
C LYS A 81 -32.43 -8.67 -21.79
N ARG A 82 -32.87 -7.71 -22.63
CA ARG A 82 -33.36 -7.98 -24.00
C ARG A 82 -32.23 -8.44 -24.92
N LEU A 83 -31.08 -7.76 -24.89
CA LEU A 83 -29.91 -8.06 -25.70
C LEU A 83 -29.35 -9.48 -25.45
N PHE A 84 -29.33 -9.91 -24.19
CA PHE A 84 -28.83 -11.24 -23.78
C PHE A 84 -29.90 -12.33 -23.74
N LYS A 85 -31.17 -12.00 -24.01
CA LYS A 85 -32.33 -12.91 -23.89
C LYS A 85 -32.51 -13.53 -22.49
N SER A 86 -31.95 -12.89 -21.46
CA SER A 86 -32.09 -13.31 -20.06
C SER A 86 -33.36 -12.70 -19.47
N ARG A 87 -34.49 -13.39 -19.65
CA ARG A 87 -35.76 -12.97 -19.04
C ARG A 87 -35.72 -13.33 -17.56
N ASN A 88 -35.77 -12.30 -16.70
CA ASN A 88 -35.87 -12.42 -15.25
C ASN A 88 -34.65 -12.99 -14.49
N GLN A 89 -33.46 -13.00 -15.10
CA GLN A 89 -32.20 -13.36 -14.43
C GLN A 89 -31.22 -12.19 -14.46
N ILE A 90 -30.41 -12.05 -13.40
CA ILE A 90 -29.33 -11.07 -13.29
C ILE A 90 -28.04 -11.85 -13.05
N SER A 91 -26.97 -11.47 -13.74
CA SER A 91 -25.69 -12.17 -13.64
C SER A 91 -24.99 -11.96 -12.28
N GLY A 92 -25.21 -10.81 -11.64
CA GLY A 92 -24.60 -10.46 -10.36
C GLY A 92 -25.10 -9.11 -9.85
N ILE A 93 -24.82 -8.84 -8.59
CA ILE A 93 -25.12 -7.57 -7.92
C ILE A 93 -23.81 -7.05 -7.35
N ASP A 94 -23.45 -5.83 -7.72
CA ASP A 94 -22.30 -5.13 -7.15
C ASP A 94 -22.76 -4.34 -5.92
N LEU A 95 -22.10 -4.56 -4.79
CA LEU A 95 -22.34 -3.84 -3.55
C LEU A 95 -21.18 -2.86 -3.32
N LYS A 96 -21.51 -1.57 -3.21
CA LYS A 96 -20.54 -0.55 -2.83
C LYS A 96 -20.53 -0.40 -1.32
N LEU A 97 -19.38 -0.66 -0.70
CA LEU A 97 -19.18 -0.45 0.73
C LEU A 97 -18.82 1.00 1.02
N TYR A 98 -19.11 1.45 2.24
CA TYR A 98 -18.65 2.75 2.74
C TYR A 98 -17.17 2.71 3.10
N ASP A 99 -16.75 1.62 3.74
CA ASP A 99 -15.36 1.32 4.02
C ASP A 99 -14.90 0.11 3.19
N ASN A 100 -13.77 0.25 2.49
CA ASN A 100 -13.21 -0.83 1.69
C ASN A 100 -12.48 -1.86 2.55
N GLU A 101 -12.04 -1.51 3.76
CA GLU A 101 -11.33 -2.43 4.67
C GLU A 101 -12.25 -3.54 5.20
N ASP A 102 -13.56 -3.27 5.26
CA ASP A 102 -14.57 -4.23 5.70
C ASP A 102 -14.95 -5.26 4.65
N ALA A 103 -14.40 -5.18 3.42
CA ALA A 103 -14.80 -6.04 2.32
C ALA A 103 -14.68 -7.54 2.64
N GLU A 104 -13.66 -7.96 3.38
CA GLU A 104 -13.49 -9.37 3.74
C GLU A 104 -14.45 -9.81 4.86
N ASN A 105 -14.78 -8.90 5.79
CA ASN A 105 -15.76 -9.16 6.85
C ASN A 105 -17.16 -9.31 6.26
N VAL A 106 -17.58 -8.36 5.42
CA VAL A 106 -18.88 -8.38 4.73
C VAL A 106 -19.00 -9.60 3.82
N LYS A 107 -17.92 -9.96 3.10
CA LYS A 107 -17.90 -11.18 2.29
C LYS A 107 -18.13 -12.45 3.12
N LYS A 108 -17.51 -12.56 4.30
CA LYS A 108 -17.73 -13.71 5.20
C LYS A 108 -19.17 -13.77 5.70
N GLU A 109 -19.72 -12.63 6.10
CA GLU A 109 -21.10 -12.52 6.58
C GLU A 109 -22.11 -12.90 5.48
N LEU A 110 -21.97 -12.30 4.29
CA LEU A 110 -22.84 -12.60 3.15
C LEU A 110 -22.71 -14.07 2.69
N SER A 111 -21.51 -14.64 2.75
CA SER A 111 -21.29 -16.06 2.43
C SER A 111 -22.02 -16.98 3.40
N GLY A 112 -22.08 -16.60 4.69
CA GLY A 112 -22.86 -17.31 5.70
C GLY A 112 -24.37 -17.25 5.47
N ILE A 113 -24.88 -16.13 4.97
CA ILE A 113 -26.32 -15.91 4.72
C ILE A 113 -26.78 -16.56 3.40
N LEU A 114 -26.03 -16.34 2.32
CA LEU A 114 -26.41 -16.73 0.96
C LEU A 114 -26.04 -18.18 0.60
N GLY A 115 -25.21 -18.83 1.42
CA GLY A 115 -24.77 -20.20 1.20
C GLY A 115 -23.85 -20.38 -0.01
N GLY A 116 -23.69 -21.63 -0.47
CA GLY A 116 -22.72 -22.00 -1.51
C GLY A 116 -23.18 -21.83 -2.96
N GLU A 117 -24.43 -21.43 -3.20
CA GLU A 117 -24.97 -21.25 -4.56
C GLU A 117 -24.47 -19.97 -5.24
N PHE A 118 -24.03 -18.98 -4.45
CA PHE A 118 -23.56 -17.70 -4.94
C PHE A 118 -22.05 -17.56 -4.76
N LYS A 119 -21.36 -17.15 -5.84
CA LYS A 119 -19.95 -16.78 -5.77
C LYS A 119 -19.82 -15.33 -5.32
N ILE A 120 -19.40 -15.12 -4.09
CA ILE A 120 -19.12 -13.79 -3.55
C ILE A 120 -17.64 -13.50 -3.73
N SER A 121 -17.33 -12.43 -4.46
CA SER A 121 -15.95 -12.01 -4.72
C SER A 121 -15.79 -10.55 -4.28
N SER A 122 -14.77 -10.28 -3.47
CA SER A 122 -14.42 -8.91 -3.11
C SER A 122 -13.57 -8.27 -4.23
N TRP A 123 -13.41 -6.95 -4.18
CA TRP A 123 -12.48 -6.26 -5.07
C TRP A 123 -11.06 -6.83 -4.99
N TYR A 124 -10.62 -7.24 -3.80
CA TYR A 124 -9.35 -7.94 -3.58
C TYR A 124 -9.26 -9.25 -4.36
N ASP A 125 -10.34 -10.04 -4.42
CA ASP A 125 -10.38 -11.29 -5.18
C ASP A 125 -10.33 -11.04 -6.70
N LEU A 126 -11.00 -9.99 -7.16
CA LEU A 126 -11.05 -9.61 -8.57
C LEU A 126 -9.72 -9.05 -9.07
N GLN A 127 -8.88 -8.56 -8.15
CA GLN A 127 -7.60 -7.90 -8.47
C GLN A 127 -6.39 -8.54 -7.78
N LYS A 128 -6.47 -9.84 -7.47
CA LYS A 128 -5.38 -10.56 -6.78
C LYS A 128 -3.98 -10.27 -7.31
N PRO A 129 -3.70 -10.28 -8.63
CA PRO A 129 -2.35 -10.03 -9.13
C PRO A 129 -1.80 -8.65 -8.75
N LEU A 130 -2.67 -7.63 -8.71
CA LEU A 130 -2.25 -6.28 -8.33
C LEU A 130 -1.95 -6.21 -6.83
N TYR A 131 -2.81 -6.82 -6.01
CA TYR A 131 -2.61 -6.89 -4.57
C TYR A 131 -1.38 -7.71 -4.18
N ASP A 132 -1.15 -8.85 -4.82
CA ASP A 132 0.01 -9.72 -4.56
C ASP A 132 1.33 -8.97 -4.80
N VAL A 133 1.40 -8.18 -5.88
CA VAL A 133 2.56 -7.33 -6.16
C VAL A 133 2.74 -6.27 -5.08
N MET A 134 1.66 -5.61 -4.67
CA MET A 134 1.70 -4.58 -3.64
C MET A 134 2.11 -5.13 -2.26
N TYR A 135 1.67 -6.36 -1.94
CA TYR A 135 2.11 -7.08 -0.75
C TYR A 135 3.59 -7.45 -0.82
N LEU A 136 4.05 -7.99 -1.96
CA LEU A 136 5.45 -8.36 -2.16
C LEU A 136 6.38 -7.14 -2.05
N GLU A 137 5.98 -6.01 -2.61
CA GLU A 137 6.72 -4.75 -2.51
C GLU A 137 6.84 -4.29 -1.05
N LYS A 138 5.72 -4.24 -0.31
CA LYS A 138 5.72 -3.86 1.11
C LYS A 138 6.61 -4.76 1.96
N TRP A 139 6.51 -6.08 1.78
CA TRP A 139 7.35 -7.04 2.50
C TRP A 139 8.81 -6.94 2.08
N GLY A 140 9.09 -6.72 0.80
CA GLY A 140 10.44 -6.50 0.29
C GLY A 140 11.10 -5.28 0.93
N SER A 141 10.41 -4.14 0.97
CA SER A 141 10.90 -2.92 1.64
C SER A 141 11.10 -3.13 3.14
N PHE A 142 10.22 -3.88 3.80
CA PHE A 142 10.34 -4.20 5.22
C PHE A 142 11.59 -5.03 5.54
N VAL A 143 11.92 -6.04 4.72
CA VAL A 143 13.13 -6.85 4.89
C VAL A 143 14.40 -6.00 4.74
N ILE A 144 14.44 -5.11 3.74
CA ILE A 144 15.56 -4.20 3.53
C ILE A 144 15.72 -3.25 4.73
N LEU A 145 14.61 -2.71 5.23
CA LEU A 145 14.62 -1.84 6.41
C LEU A 145 15.21 -2.55 7.63
N ILE A 146 14.79 -3.79 7.91
CA ILE A 146 15.34 -4.58 9.02
C ILE A 146 16.83 -4.80 8.86
N LEU A 147 17.30 -5.12 7.65
CA LEU A 147 18.72 -5.32 7.39
C LEU A 147 19.54 -4.06 7.72
N ILE A 148 19.06 -2.89 7.29
CA ILE A 148 19.70 -1.59 7.59
C ILE A 148 19.74 -1.34 9.09
N VAL A 149 18.63 -1.62 9.80
CA VAL A 149 18.56 -1.47 11.27
C VAL A 149 19.55 -2.39 11.98
N ILE A 150 19.70 -3.65 11.54
CA ILE A 150 20.69 -4.58 12.11
C ILE A 150 22.11 -4.04 11.93
N VAL A 151 22.45 -3.58 10.73
CA VAL A 151 23.77 -3.00 10.44
C VAL A 151 24.03 -1.76 11.32
N ALA A 152 23.03 -0.90 11.50
CA ALA A 152 23.12 0.26 12.37
C ALA A 152 23.36 -0.12 13.84
N VAL A 153 22.62 -1.10 14.37
CA VAL A 153 22.78 -1.59 15.74
C VAL A 153 24.17 -2.17 15.97
N LEU A 154 24.68 -2.98 15.03
CA LEU A 154 26.03 -3.53 15.11
C LEU A 154 27.10 -2.44 15.13
N ASN A 155 26.90 -1.37 14.34
CA ASN A 155 27.80 -0.22 14.33
C ASN A 155 27.80 0.50 15.68
N ILE A 156 26.63 0.74 16.28
CA ILE A 156 26.51 1.34 17.62
C ILE A 156 27.24 0.48 18.67
N ILE A 157 27.01 -0.85 18.66
CA ILE A 157 27.66 -1.78 19.59
C ILE A 157 29.19 -1.71 19.42
N GLY A 158 29.68 -1.76 18.18
CA GLY A 158 31.10 -1.71 17.88
C GLY A 158 31.73 -0.38 18.33
N SER A 159 31.09 0.74 17.99
CA SER A 159 31.54 2.08 18.37
C SER A 159 31.60 2.27 19.88
N LEU A 160 30.53 1.94 20.60
CA LEU A 160 30.50 2.04 22.06
C LEU A 160 31.52 1.11 22.73
N THR A 161 31.67 -0.12 22.23
CA THR A 161 32.67 -1.06 22.76
C THR A 161 34.08 -0.54 22.55
N MET A 162 34.36 0.06 21.39
CA MET A 162 35.66 0.67 21.10
C MET A 162 35.96 1.83 22.07
N ILE A 163 34.97 2.67 22.38
CA ILE A 163 35.12 3.76 23.36
C ILE A 163 35.48 3.20 24.74
N VAL A 164 34.82 2.11 25.16
CA VAL A 164 35.13 1.44 26.44
C VAL A 164 36.59 0.97 26.47
N ILE A 165 37.07 0.33 25.40
CA ILE A 165 38.44 -0.18 25.31
C ILE A 165 39.44 0.99 25.36
N GLN A 166 39.22 2.05 24.58
CA GLN A 166 40.09 3.24 24.58
C GLN A 166 40.12 3.95 25.94
N LYS A 167 39.02 3.89 26.70
CA LYS A 167 38.86 4.53 28.01
C LYS A 167 39.07 3.59 29.20
N GLN A 168 39.62 2.39 28.97
CA GLN A 168 39.81 1.39 30.01
C GLN A 168 40.67 1.89 31.18
N ARG A 169 41.71 2.68 30.90
CA ARG A 169 42.58 3.30 31.92
C ARG A 169 41.82 4.33 32.77
N ASP A 170 41.10 5.24 32.12
CA ASP A 170 40.29 6.27 32.79
C ASP A 170 39.22 5.62 33.71
N ILE A 171 38.61 4.52 33.24
CA ILE A 171 37.66 3.73 34.03
C ILE A 171 38.35 3.09 35.25
N GLY A 172 39.55 2.54 35.08
CA GLY A 172 40.36 1.99 36.18
C GLY A 172 40.69 3.00 37.27
N ILE A 173 41.09 4.21 36.87
CA ILE A 173 41.39 5.32 37.79
C ILE A 173 40.13 5.70 38.58
N LEU A 174 38.98 5.87 37.91
CA LEU A 174 37.70 6.15 38.57
C LEU A 174 37.33 5.07 39.60
N MET A 175 37.50 3.78 39.26
CA MET A 175 37.23 2.70 40.20
C MET A 175 38.19 2.72 41.39
N SER A 176 39.47 3.03 41.19
CA SER A 176 40.42 3.18 42.31
C SER A 176 40.10 4.37 43.23
N MET A 177 39.43 5.40 42.71
CA MET A 177 38.93 6.53 43.49
C MET A 177 37.60 6.24 44.22
N GLY A 178 37.10 5.00 44.13
CA GLY A 178 35.87 4.55 44.84
C GLY A 178 34.60 4.61 43.99
N TYR A 179 34.70 4.83 42.68
CA TYR A 179 33.53 4.83 41.80
C TYR A 179 32.99 3.40 41.61
N SER A 180 31.68 3.22 41.79
CA SER A 180 31.06 1.89 41.68
C SER A 180 30.93 1.42 40.23
N GLN A 181 30.97 0.10 40.02
CA GLN A 181 30.69 -0.51 38.72
C GLN A 181 29.31 -0.12 38.16
N ALA A 182 28.31 0.05 39.03
CA ALA A 182 26.98 0.52 38.66
C ALA A 182 26.99 1.98 38.16
N GLY A 183 27.84 2.83 38.73
CA GLY A 183 28.08 4.18 38.26
C GLY A 183 28.63 4.19 36.83
N ILE A 184 29.64 3.36 36.56
CA ILE A 184 30.23 3.21 35.21
C ILE A 184 29.18 2.73 34.20
N LYS A 185 28.40 1.69 34.53
CA LYS A 185 27.28 1.22 33.69
C LYS A 185 26.32 2.37 33.35
N SER A 186 26.01 3.22 34.33
CA SER A 186 25.07 4.33 34.10
C SER A 186 25.63 5.41 33.19
N ILE A 187 26.95 5.66 33.20
CA ILE A 187 27.58 6.62 32.28
C ILE A 187 27.39 6.15 30.84
N PHE A 188 27.78 4.90 30.54
CA PHE A 188 27.66 4.34 29.19
C PHE A 188 26.20 4.19 28.73
N ARG A 189 25.28 3.84 29.63
CA ARG A 189 23.84 3.84 29.33
C ARG A 189 23.31 5.23 28.97
N LYS A 190 23.71 6.27 29.72
CA LYS A 190 23.33 7.66 29.40
C LYS A 190 23.95 8.11 28.07
N GLN A 191 25.19 7.72 27.80
CA GLN A 191 25.85 8.01 26.52
C GLN A 191 25.09 7.38 25.35
N GLY A 192 24.68 6.11 25.47
CA GLY A 192 23.81 5.44 24.50
C GLY A 192 22.47 6.15 24.30
N LEU A 193 21.85 6.62 25.39
CA LEU A 193 20.62 7.41 25.33
C LEU A 193 20.83 8.74 24.58
N TYR A 194 21.92 9.48 24.84
CA TYR A 194 22.21 10.73 24.13
C TYR A 194 22.44 10.51 22.63
N ILE A 195 23.20 9.47 22.27
CA ILE A 195 23.41 9.10 20.86
C ILE A 195 22.07 8.74 20.21
N GLY A 196 21.24 7.95 20.90
CA GLY A 196 19.90 7.59 20.44
C GLY A 196 18.98 8.79 20.26
N LEU A 197 18.93 9.73 21.21
CA LEU A 197 18.11 10.93 21.13
C LEU A 197 18.53 11.85 19.99
N ILE A 198 19.83 12.12 19.85
CA ILE A 198 20.36 12.97 18.78
C ILE A 198 20.13 12.30 17.42
N GLY A 199 20.44 11.00 17.31
CA GLY A 199 20.22 10.23 16.08
C GLY A 199 18.76 10.16 15.67
N CYS A 200 17.85 9.86 16.61
CA CYS A 200 16.41 9.83 16.35
C CYS A 200 15.86 11.23 16.02
N GLY A 201 16.34 12.28 16.68
CA GLY A 201 15.93 13.65 16.40
C GLY A 201 16.33 14.10 15.00
N ILE A 202 17.60 13.90 14.62
CA ILE A 202 18.11 14.26 13.29
C ILE A 202 17.47 13.37 12.22
N GLY A 203 17.44 12.05 12.42
CA GLY A 203 16.85 11.11 11.47
C GLY A 203 15.35 11.33 11.27
N GLY A 204 14.62 11.58 12.36
CA GLY A 204 13.19 11.90 12.32
C GLY A 204 12.92 13.22 11.60
N ALA A 205 13.69 14.26 11.89
CA ALA A 205 13.57 15.56 11.20
C ALA A 205 13.86 15.43 9.70
N LEU A 206 14.92 14.72 9.32
CA LEU A 206 15.25 14.47 7.91
C LEU A 206 14.17 13.64 7.22
N GLY A 207 13.67 12.59 7.86
CA GLY A 207 12.60 11.74 7.32
C GLY A 207 11.32 12.53 7.06
N LEU A 208 10.88 13.35 8.03
CA LEU A 208 9.72 14.22 7.88
C LEU A 208 9.92 15.28 6.79
N LEU A 209 11.11 15.87 6.69
CA LEU A 209 11.44 16.84 5.66
C LEU A 209 11.38 16.20 4.27
N LEU A 210 11.95 15.00 4.10
CA LEU A 210 11.89 14.23 2.86
C LEU A 210 10.44 13.88 2.48
N SER A 211 9.63 13.42 3.44
CA SER A 211 8.21 13.14 3.20
C SER A 211 7.44 14.40 2.81
N TRP A 212 7.69 15.53 3.49
CA TRP A 212 7.08 16.82 3.13
C TRP A 212 7.51 17.28 1.74
N ALA A 213 8.80 17.15 1.39
CA ALA A 213 9.29 17.48 0.06
C ALA A 213 8.66 16.60 -1.03
N GLN A 214 8.47 15.30 -0.77
CA GLN A 214 7.77 14.40 -1.68
C GLN A 214 6.31 14.81 -1.87
N MET A 215 5.61 15.24 -0.82
CA MET A 215 4.22 15.69 -0.92
C MET A 215 4.07 16.98 -1.75
N ASN A 216 5.02 17.93 -1.62
CA ASN A 216 4.93 19.22 -2.30
C ASN A 216 5.51 19.20 -3.72
N PHE A 217 6.61 18.49 -3.94
CA PHE A 217 7.36 18.52 -5.20
C PHE A 217 7.20 17.26 -6.04
N GLY A 218 6.64 16.17 -5.49
CA GLY A 218 6.44 14.92 -6.22
C GLY A 218 7.74 14.36 -6.80
N LEU A 219 8.79 14.28 -5.99
CA LEU A 219 10.15 13.89 -6.41
C LEU A 219 10.17 12.50 -7.05
N VAL A 220 9.44 11.55 -6.46
CA VAL A 220 9.22 10.21 -7.00
C VAL A 220 7.91 10.19 -7.78
N LYS A 221 8.03 10.21 -9.10
CA LYS A 221 6.90 10.18 -10.04
C LYS A 221 6.46 8.76 -10.34
N LEU A 222 5.16 8.53 -10.49
CA LEU A 222 4.67 7.30 -11.08
C LEU A 222 4.75 7.40 -12.61
N SER A 223 4.86 6.25 -13.28
CA SER A 223 4.75 6.18 -14.73
C SER A 223 3.40 6.77 -15.20
N SER A 224 3.37 7.34 -16.40
CA SER A 224 2.22 8.04 -17.01
C SER A 224 0.94 7.20 -17.16
N ALA A 225 0.98 5.93 -16.76
CA ALA A 225 -0.18 5.04 -16.72
C ALA A 225 -1.06 5.22 -15.46
N PHE A 226 -0.62 5.98 -14.45
CA PHE A 226 -1.39 6.22 -13.22
C PHE A 226 -2.00 7.63 -13.21
N ILE A 227 -3.20 7.78 -12.62
CA ILE A 227 -3.92 9.07 -12.47
C ILE A 227 -3.17 10.03 -11.52
N ILE A 228 -2.30 9.48 -10.66
CA ILE A 228 -1.52 10.25 -9.66
C ILE A 228 -0.09 10.39 -10.18
N ASP A 229 0.34 11.63 -10.41
CA ASP A 229 1.66 11.94 -11.00
C ASP A 229 2.85 11.58 -10.09
N ALA A 230 2.62 11.49 -8.78
CA ALA A 230 3.65 11.21 -7.78
C ALA A 230 3.20 10.18 -6.74
N TYR A 231 4.16 9.47 -6.16
CA TYR A 231 3.84 8.44 -5.16
C TYR A 231 3.18 9.10 -3.95
N PRO A 232 1.91 8.77 -3.65
CA PRO A 232 1.19 9.42 -2.57
C PRO A 232 1.81 9.01 -1.24
N VAL A 233 2.27 10.00 -0.48
CA VAL A 233 2.80 9.80 0.87
C VAL A 233 1.79 10.36 1.86
N MET A 234 1.35 9.52 2.78
CA MET A 234 0.51 9.92 3.92
C MET A 234 1.35 9.76 5.19
N ILE A 235 1.54 10.86 5.92
CA ILE A 235 2.26 10.85 7.19
C ILE A 235 1.24 10.68 8.30
N SER A 236 1.27 9.52 8.96
CA SER A 236 0.51 9.29 10.20
C SER A 236 1.38 9.69 11.41
N PRO A 237 0.92 10.61 12.27
CA PRO A 237 1.64 10.96 13.50
C PRO A 237 1.87 9.75 14.42
N VAL A 238 0.93 8.80 14.41
CA VAL A 238 1.02 7.57 15.20
C VAL A 238 2.21 6.72 14.73
N ASP A 239 2.37 6.56 13.43
CA ASP A 239 3.47 5.77 12.86
C ASP A 239 4.84 6.41 13.17
N VAL A 240 4.92 7.74 13.10
CA VAL A 240 6.14 8.49 13.44
C VAL A 240 6.53 8.26 14.90
N ILE A 241 5.56 8.35 15.84
CA ILE A 241 5.81 8.11 17.26
C ILE A 241 6.25 6.66 17.52
N ILE A 242 5.60 5.69 16.88
CA ILE A 242 5.95 4.27 16.99
C ILE A 242 7.38 4.05 16.50
N ILE A 243 7.75 4.57 15.33
CA ILE A 243 9.10 4.39 14.76
C ILE A 243 10.18 5.06 15.62
N LEU A 244 9.94 6.29 16.09
CA LEU A 244 10.88 7.01 16.95
C LEU A 244 11.08 6.30 18.30
N SER A 245 9.99 5.83 18.91
CA SER A 245 10.06 5.09 20.17
C SER A 245 10.76 3.74 20.02
N ALA A 246 10.47 2.99 18.95
CA ALA A 246 11.13 1.72 18.63
C ALA A 246 12.64 1.92 18.35
N SER A 247 13.01 2.97 17.61
CA SER A 247 14.41 3.29 17.31
C SER A 247 15.19 3.67 18.58
N LEU A 248 14.58 4.45 19.48
CA LEU A 248 15.20 4.80 20.76
C LEU A 248 15.36 3.56 21.64
N MET A 249 14.36 2.68 21.68
CA MET A 249 14.40 1.42 22.43
C MET A 249 15.51 0.50 21.90
N LEU A 250 15.66 0.39 20.58
CA LEU A 250 16.75 -0.36 19.94
C LEU A 250 18.13 0.20 20.31
N CYS A 251 18.29 1.53 20.30
CA CYS A 251 19.55 2.16 20.72
C CYS A 251 19.88 1.85 22.19
N LEU A 252 18.88 1.87 23.07
CA LEU A 252 19.06 1.53 24.48
C LEU A 252 19.48 0.07 24.66
N LEU A 253 18.82 -0.85 23.95
CA LEU A 253 19.18 -2.27 23.96
C LEU A 253 20.60 -2.51 23.43
N ALA A 254 20.98 -1.83 22.34
CA ALA A 254 22.33 -1.88 21.78
C ALA A 254 23.39 -1.38 22.77
N SER A 255 23.08 -0.34 23.55
CA SER A 255 23.99 0.25 24.53
C SER A 255 24.20 -0.62 25.78
N TRP A 256 23.33 -1.58 26.03
CA TRP A 256 23.37 -2.41 27.24
C TRP A 256 24.59 -3.34 27.26
N TYR A 257 24.92 -3.95 26.12
CA TYR A 257 26.07 -4.86 26.02
C TYR A 257 27.41 -4.14 26.30
N PRO A 258 27.75 -3.01 25.64
CA PRO A 258 28.95 -2.23 25.96
C PRO A 258 28.98 -1.73 27.41
N ALA A 259 27.84 -1.29 27.95
CA ALA A 259 27.75 -0.84 29.35
C ALA A 259 28.10 -1.96 30.33
N HIS A 260 27.66 -3.20 30.05
CA HIS A 260 28.04 -4.35 30.85
C HIS A 260 29.54 -4.65 30.74
N ARG A 261 30.10 -4.64 29.52
CA ARG A 261 31.53 -4.80 29.24
C ARG A 261 32.39 -3.79 30.01
N ALA A 262 31.99 -2.51 30.03
CA ALA A 262 32.71 -1.44 30.73
C ALA A 262 32.84 -1.66 32.24
N SER A 263 31.83 -2.30 32.84
CA SER A 263 31.80 -2.54 34.28
C SER A 263 32.66 -3.71 34.74
N GLN A 264 33.06 -4.58 33.82
CA GLN A 264 33.90 -5.75 34.10
C GLN A 264 35.39 -5.44 33.98
N VAL A 265 35.76 -4.20 33.63
CA VAL A 265 37.16 -3.76 33.61
C VAL A 265 37.74 -3.91 35.02
N GLN A 266 38.82 -4.68 35.17
CA GLN A 266 39.49 -4.82 36.46
C GLN A 266 40.48 -3.66 36.68
N PRO A 267 40.48 -3.01 37.86
CA PRO A 267 41.43 -1.93 38.17
C PRO A 267 42.89 -2.39 38.08
N ALA A 268 43.16 -3.66 38.45
CA ALA A 268 44.51 -4.24 38.42
C ALA A 268 45.07 -4.36 37.00
N ASP A 269 44.22 -4.69 36.01
CA ASP A 269 44.65 -4.77 34.60
C ASP A 269 44.86 -3.38 34.00
N ALA A 270 44.09 -2.37 34.44
CA ALA A 270 44.22 -1.01 33.94
C ALA A 270 45.55 -0.32 34.29
N VAL A 271 46.24 -0.78 35.36
CA VAL A 271 47.54 -0.26 35.81
C VAL A 271 48.71 -1.13 35.33
N ARG A 272 48.45 -2.41 34.99
CA ARG A 272 49.47 -3.41 34.64
C ARG A 272 49.86 -3.43 33.16
N TYR A 273 49.14 -2.74 32.27
CA TYR A 273 49.61 -2.48 30.90
C TYR A 273 50.71 -1.41 30.90
N GLU A 274 51.89 -1.80 31.38
CA GLU A 274 53.21 -1.34 30.93
C GLU A 274 53.82 -2.41 30.02
#